data_AF-A0A812DEX5-F1
#
_entry.id   AF-A0A812DEX5-F1
#
_cell.length_a   1.000
_cell.length_b   1.000
_cell.length_c   1.000
_cell.angle_alpha   90.00
_cell.angle_beta   90.00
_cell.angle_gamma   90.00
#
_symmetry.space_group_name_H-M   'P 1'
#
loop_
_entity.id
_entity.type
_entity.pdbx_description
1 polymer ?
#
loop_
_entity_poly.entity_id
_entity_poly.type
_entity_poly.pdbx_seq_one_letter_code
_entity_poly.pdbx_strand_id
1 'polypeptide(L)'
;MYLHWVILANVIYTSLLTPATALAHPKITRMEIESNIRFRLATTTIRMSVNNTEKESKIFYFEVLLPNDALVYDVYLNVNGTSLKGRTEKKSKDYREWKKQTKKNFQKSIKKQTFFDINVFAMNTTLAGKSEAFFNFTYKTLLLRKDGLYTHRIPIFLRQHLVVKQLHVLISLWEPQHIHRFTASLIKEKNMPDIANEQNLEELPQTLWKSRNNILVDYTEKLGKLRNVFSRVFQVQYDLKRPEDNYGDILLISRGAIRMRHFFHIHWT
;
A
#
# COMPACT_ATOMS: atom_id res chain seq x y z
N MET A 1 -14.11 -17.64 -15.79
CA MET A 1 -12.74 -18.10 -16.10
C MET A 1 -11.87 -17.85 -14.87
N TYR A 2 -11.70 -18.87 -14.03
CA TYR A 2 -10.90 -18.79 -12.81
C TYR A 2 -9.42 -18.87 -13.19
N LEU A 3 -8.60 -17.89 -12.80
CA LEU A 3 -7.15 -18.02 -12.90
C LEU A 3 -6.69 -19.02 -11.84
N HIS A 4 -6.50 -20.27 -12.26
CA HIS A 4 -5.58 -21.18 -11.60
C HIS A 4 -4.16 -20.59 -11.75
N TRP A 5 -3.43 -20.54 -10.64
CA TRP A 5 -2.07 -20.05 -10.59
C TRP A 5 -1.20 -20.79 -11.60
N VAL A 6 -0.62 -20.07 -12.56
CA VAL A 6 0.61 -20.50 -13.24
C VAL A 6 1.64 -19.41 -13.08
N ILE A 7 2.60 -19.75 -12.24
CA ILE A 7 3.97 -19.28 -12.17
C ILE A 7 4.46 -18.81 -13.56
N LEU A 8 4.71 -17.51 -13.68
CA LEU A 8 5.80 -16.99 -14.50
C LEU A 8 6.71 -16.16 -13.60
N ALA A 9 7.24 -16.81 -12.56
CA ALA A 9 8.44 -16.36 -11.87
C ALA A 9 9.67 -16.82 -12.68
N ASN A 10 9.84 -16.27 -13.87
CA ASN A 10 11.11 -16.29 -14.59
C ASN A 10 11.23 -14.97 -15.36
N VAL A 11 11.49 -13.89 -14.63
CA VAL A 11 12.19 -12.74 -15.18
C VAL A 11 13.54 -12.71 -14.49
N ILE A 12 14.56 -13.13 -15.23
CA ILE A 12 15.96 -12.98 -14.86
C ILE A 12 16.18 -11.47 -14.65
N TYR A 13 16.51 -11.07 -13.42
CA TYR A 13 17.00 -9.73 -13.11
C TYR A 13 18.43 -9.61 -13.64
N THR A 14 18.58 -9.41 -14.94
CA THR A 14 19.83 -8.94 -15.55
C THR A 14 19.57 -7.59 -16.20
N SER A 15 19.53 -6.53 -15.38
CA SER A 15 19.84 -5.20 -15.91
C SER A 15 21.37 -5.10 -16.00
N LEU A 16 21.93 -5.63 -17.09
CA LEU A 16 23.26 -5.23 -17.54
C LEU A 16 23.20 -3.74 -17.88
N LEU A 17 24.16 -3.00 -17.33
CA LEU A 17 24.46 -1.62 -17.68
C LEU A 17 24.57 -1.51 -19.21
N THR A 18 23.55 -0.91 -19.83
CA THR A 18 23.66 -0.35 -21.17
C THR A 18 23.32 1.13 -21.07
N PRO A 19 24.27 2.04 -21.34
CA PRO A 19 23.97 3.45 -21.43
C PRO A 19 23.41 3.68 -22.84
N ALA A 20 22.10 3.52 -23.03
CA ALA A 20 21.49 3.76 -24.33
C ALA A 20 20.05 4.26 -24.17
N THR A 21 19.90 5.60 -24.29
CA THR A 21 18.63 6.35 -24.36
C THR A 21 17.69 6.19 -23.17
N ALA A 22 17.11 7.30 -22.70
CA ALA A 22 16.00 7.26 -21.74
C ALA A 22 14.80 6.53 -22.39
N LEU A 23 14.74 5.19 -22.27
CA LEU A 23 13.60 4.40 -22.67
C LEU A 23 12.39 4.94 -21.91
N ALA A 24 11.45 5.54 -22.63
CA ALA A 24 10.21 6.03 -22.05
C ALA A 24 9.43 4.84 -21.50
N HIS A 25 9.31 4.77 -20.17
CA HIS A 25 8.53 3.77 -19.48
C HIS A 25 7.06 4.21 -19.39
N PRO A 26 6.11 3.26 -19.29
CA PRO A 26 4.73 3.62 -19.00
C PRO A 26 4.65 4.51 -17.76
N LYS A 27 3.84 5.57 -17.84
CA LYS A 27 3.74 6.61 -16.82
C LYS A 27 2.50 6.37 -15.97
N ILE A 28 2.62 6.56 -14.66
CA ILE A 28 1.48 6.55 -13.77
C ILE A 28 0.82 7.93 -13.86
N THR A 29 -0.38 8.01 -14.42
CA THR A 29 -1.10 9.28 -14.55
C THR A 29 -1.75 9.67 -13.23
N ARG A 30 -2.19 8.70 -12.43
CA ARG A 30 -2.83 8.92 -11.14
C ARG A 30 -2.57 7.74 -10.22
N MET A 31 -2.24 8.01 -8.96
CA MET A 31 -2.19 7.04 -7.87
C MET A 31 -3.07 7.52 -6.74
N GLU A 32 -4.04 6.72 -6.34
CA GLU A 32 -4.93 7.00 -5.22
C GLU A 32 -4.77 5.93 -4.17
N ILE A 33 -4.71 6.35 -2.92
CA ILE A 33 -4.64 5.47 -1.76
C ILE A 33 -5.79 5.86 -0.85
N GLU A 34 -6.75 4.97 -0.69
CA GLU A 34 -7.88 5.16 0.21
C GLU A 34 -7.77 4.15 1.35
N SER A 35 -7.66 4.63 2.59
CA SER A 35 -7.64 3.75 3.77
C SER A 35 -8.82 4.03 4.69
N ASN A 36 -9.64 3.01 4.92
CA ASN A 36 -10.74 3.06 5.87
C ASN A 36 -10.36 2.25 7.12
N ILE A 37 -10.16 2.94 8.24
CA ILE A 37 -9.84 2.36 9.54
C ILE A 37 -11.11 2.33 10.37
N ARG A 38 -11.58 1.12 10.69
CA ARG A 38 -12.71 0.90 11.60
C ARG A 38 -12.45 -0.29 12.49
N PHE A 39 -12.75 -0.15 13.78
CA PHE A 39 -12.58 -1.23 14.76
C PHE A 39 -11.17 -1.83 14.71
N ARG A 40 -10.17 -0.94 14.64
CA ARG A 40 -8.74 -1.25 14.54
C ARG A 40 -8.38 -2.08 13.30
N LEU A 41 -9.28 -2.20 12.32
CA LEU A 41 -9.03 -2.84 11.05
C LEU A 41 -8.92 -1.78 9.96
N ALA A 42 -7.72 -1.62 9.41
CA ALA A 42 -7.48 -0.79 8.23
C ALA A 42 -7.79 -1.60 6.97
N THR A 43 -8.66 -1.10 6.10
CA THR A 43 -8.84 -1.59 4.73
C THR A 43 -8.29 -0.53 3.78
N THR A 44 -7.18 -0.84 3.13
CA THR A 44 -6.47 0.08 2.24
C THR A 44 -6.62 -0.38 0.80
N THR A 45 -7.05 0.52 -0.06
CA THR A 45 -7.20 0.32 -1.49
C THR A 45 -6.27 1.25 -2.23
N ILE A 46 -5.43 0.70 -3.10
CA ILE A 46 -4.52 1.44 -3.96
C ILE A 46 -5.06 1.33 -5.39
N ARG A 47 -5.36 2.48 -6.01
CA ARG A 47 -5.80 2.58 -7.40
C ARG A 47 -4.71 3.28 -8.20
N MET A 48 -4.34 2.72 -9.34
CA MET A 48 -3.33 3.30 -10.22
C MET A 48 -3.83 3.32 -11.66
N SER A 49 -3.68 4.47 -12.31
CA SER A 49 -3.88 4.61 -13.75
C SER A 49 -2.52 4.73 -14.42
N VAL A 50 -2.26 3.90 -15.42
CA VAL A 50 -0.97 3.82 -16.12
C VAL A 50 -1.19 3.97 -17.61
N ASN A 51 -0.37 4.79 -18.27
CA ASN A 51 -0.44 5.02 -19.71
C ASN A 51 0.91 4.71 -20.36
N ASN A 52 0.90 3.87 -21.38
CA ASN A 52 2.01 3.73 -22.29
C ASN A 52 1.87 4.73 -23.45
N THR A 53 2.59 5.86 -23.34
CA THR A 53 2.57 6.90 -24.38
C THR A 53 3.41 6.55 -25.61
N GLU A 54 4.17 5.46 -25.59
CA GLU A 54 5.03 5.05 -26.70
C GLU A 54 4.25 4.33 -27.78
N LYS A 55 4.85 4.22 -28.97
CA LYS A 55 4.29 3.42 -30.08
C LYS A 55 4.46 1.92 -29.85
N GLU A 56 5.48 1.52 -29.10
CA GLU A 56 5.81 0.13 -28.84
C GLU A 56 5.17 -0.38 -27.55
N SER A 57 4.94 -1.68 -27.48
CA SER A 57 4.55 -2.35 -26.25
C SER A 57 5.67 -2.29 -25.20
N LYS A 58 5.32 -2.03 -23.94
CA LYS A 58 6.26 -2.01 -22.81
C LYS A 58 5.69 -2.80 -21.64
N ILE A 59 6.57 -3.51 -20.94
CA ILE A 59 6.21 -4.19 -19.69
C ILE A 59 6.12 -3.15 -18.58
N PHE A 60 5.02 -3.17 -17.84
CA PHE A 60 4.84 -2.41 -16.61
C PHE A 60 4.84 -3.35 -15.41
N TYR A 61 5.57 -2.98 -14.36
CA TYR A 61 5.66 -3.71 -13.11
C TYR A 61 4.85 -2.99 -12.03
N PHE A 62 3.82 -3.64 -11.50
CA PHE A 62 3.05 -3.16 -10.36
C PHE A 62 3.63 -3.74 -9.09
N GLU A 63 4.07 -2.87 -8.19
CA GLU A 63 4.68 -3.27 -6.93
C GLU A 63 4.11 -2.47 -5.78
N VAL A 64 3.67 -3.19 -4.75
CA VAL A 64 3.12 -2.61 -3.53
C VAL A 64 3.87 -3.19 -2.35
N LEU A 65 4.46 -2.30 -1.56
CA LEU A 65 5.02 -2.66 -0.27
C LEU A 65 3.90 -2.73 0.77
N LEU A 66 3.86 -3.84 1.49
CA LEU A 66 2.82 -4.17 2.45
C LEU A 66 3.42 -4.25 3.86
N PRO A 67 2.69 -3.80 4.89
CA PRO A 67 2.98 -4.19 6.26
C PRO A 67 3.11 -5.71 6.43
N ASN A 68 3.90 -6.17 7.40
CA ASN A 68 4.11 -7.60 7.65
C ASN A 68 2.81 -8.40 7.82
N ASP A 69 1.86 -7.82 8.57
CA ASP A 69 0.58 -8.45 8.91
C ASP A 69 -0.55 -8.12 7.92
N ALA A 70 -0.21 -7.46 6.80
CA ALA A 70 -1.18 -7.12 5.78
C ALA A 70 -1.67 -8.37 5.03
N LEU A 71 -2.96 -8.34 4.76
CA LEU A 71 -3.69 -9.41 4.14
C LEU A 71 -4.29 -8.94 2.82
N VAL A 72 -3.76 -9.43 1.70
CA VAL A 72 -4.32 -9.17 0.37
C VAL A 72 -5.78 -9.65 0.35
N TYR A 73 -6.69 -8.75 -0.01
CA TYR A 73 -8.13 -8.98 0.02
C TYR A 73 -8.73 -9.08 -1.38
N ASP A 74 -8.37 -8.14 -2.27
CA ASP A 74 -8.81 -8.15 -3.65
C ASP A 74 -7.72 -7.57 -4.56
N VAL A 75 -7.62 -8.10 -5.76
CA VAL A 75 -6.68 -7.65 -6.79
C VAL A 75 -7.41 -7.62 -8.11
N TYR A 76 -7.44 -6.44 -8.73
CA TYR A 76 -8.08 -6.18 -10.00
C TYR A 76 -7.13 -5.41 -10.90
N LEU A 77 -6.90 -5.96 -12.09
CA LEU A 77 -6.15 -5.31 -13.15
C LEU A 77 -7.04 -5.28 -14.39
N ASN A 78 -7.24 -4.09 -14.95
CA ASN A 78 -7.85 -3.92 -16.26
C ASN A 78 -6.80 -3.39 -17.23
N VAL A 79 -6.60 -4.10 -18.34
CA VAL A 79 -5.72 -3.66 -19.44
C VAL A 79 -6.56 -3.64 -20.70
N ASN A 80 -6.70 -2.47 -21.33
CA ASN A 80 -7.47 -2.32 -22.58
C ASN A 80 -8.88 -2.94 -22.50
N GLY A 81 -9.60 -2.72 -21.40
CA GLY A 81 -10.95 -3.25 -21.19
C GLY A 81 -11.01 -4.72 -20.76
N THR A 82 -9.90 -5.45 -20.78
CA THR A 82 -9.84 -6.84 -20.29
C THR A 82 -9.49 -6.89 -18.82
N SER A 83 -10.37 -7.48 -18.00
CA SER A 83 -10.21 -7.54 -16.55
C SER A 83 -9.66 -8.87 -16.08
N LEU A 84 -8.54 -8.82 -15.35
CA LEU A 84 -7.97 -9.92 -14.59
C LEU A 84 -8.29 -9.69 -13.11
N LYS A 85 -9.07 -10.61 -12.52
CA LYS A 85 -9.38 -10.61 -11.09
C LYS A 85 -8.65 -11.74 -10.39
N GLY A 86 -7.76 -11.39 -9.46
CA GLY A 86 -7.08 -12.34 -8.60
C GLY A 86 -7.73 -12.39 -7.22
N ARG A 87 -8.36 -13.51 -6.87
CA ARG A 87 -8.79 -13.76 -5.48
C ARG A 87 -7.70 -14.57 -4.78
N THR A 88 -7.01 -13.95 -3.84
CA THR A 88 -5.93 -14.62 -3.12
C THR A 88 -6.49 -15.48 -1.98
N GLU A 89 -6.37 -16.80 -2.09
CA GLU A 89 -6.68 -17.71 -0.98
C GLU A 89 -5.54 -17.71 0.06
N LYS A 90 -5.85 -17.23 1.25
CA LYS A 90 -4.91 -16.80 2.30
C LYS A 90 -4.00 -17.88 2.87
N LYS A 91 -4.32 -19.15 2.65
CA LYS A 91 -3.72 -20.30 3.36
C LYS A 91 -3.07 -21.32 2.43
N SER A 92 -3.10 -21.12 1.12
CA SER A 92 -2.44 -22.06 0.21
C SER A 92 -0.93 -22.06 0.45
N LYS A 93 -0.31 -23.23 0.24
CA LYS A 93 1.15 -23.36 0.23
C LYS A 93 1.75 -22.43 -0.84
N ASP A 94 1.08 -22.36 -1.99
CA ASP A 94 1.47 -21.55 -3.16
C ASP A 94 1.54 -20.06 -2.86
N TYR A 95 0.56 -19.50 -2.12
CA TYR A 95 0.60 -18.08 -1.76
C TYR A 95 1.77 -17.74 -0.84
N ARG A 96 2.09 -18.63 0.12
CA ARG A 96 3.23 -18.44 1.03
C ARG A 96 4.55 -18.52 0.29
N GLU A 97 4.68 -19.46 -0.63
CA GLU A 97 5.87 -19.63 -1.45
C GLU A 97 6.07 -18.45 -2.41
N TRP A 98 5.01 -18.03 -3.11
CA TRP A 98 5.00 -16.83 -3.94
C TRP A 98 5.46 -15.59 -3.15
N LYS A 99 4.88 -15.36 -1.96
CA LYS A 99 5.25 -14.22 -1.10
C LYS A 99 6.74 -14.24 -0.75
N LYS A 100 7.30 -15.41 -0.42
CA LYS A 100 8.72 -15.58 -0.09
C LYS A 100 9.61 -15.28 -1.30
N GLN A 101 9.27 -15.80 -2.48
CA GLN A 101 10.04 -15.57 -3.70
C GLN A 101 9.98 -14.11 -4.15
N THR A 102 8.80 -13.48 -4.12
CA THR A 102 8.62 -12.07 -4.46
C THR A 102 9.43 -11.16 -3.56
N LYS A 103 9.41 -11.40 -2.23
CA LYS A 103 10.26 -10.65 -1.27
C LYS A 103 11.75 -10.80 -1.60
N LYS A 104 12.21 -12.04 -1.83
CA LYS A 104 13.61 -12.34 -2.17
C LYS A 104 14.04 -11.65 -3.47
N ASN A 105 13.21 -11.71 -4.50
CA ASN A 105 13.48 -11.09 -5.80
C ASN A 105 13.51 -9.56 -5.71
N PHE A 106 12.58 -8.97 -4.97
CA PHE A 106 12.56 -7.53 -4.70
C PHE A 106 13.83 -7.07 -3.98
N GLN A 107 14.23 -7.78 -2.90
CA GLN A 107 15.47 -7.49 -2.15
C GLN A 107 16.72 -7.59 -3.03
N LYS A 108 16.79 -8.57 -3.93
CA LYS A 108 17.86 -8.66 -4.94
C LYS A 108 17.85 -7.45 -5.89
N SER A 109 16.67 -7.03 -6.34
CA SER A 109 16.53 -5.92 -7.31
C SER A 109 16.99 -4.57 -6.76
N ILE A 110 16.83 -4.33 -5.46
CA ILE A 110 17.19 -3.07 -4.80
C ILE A 110 18.57 -3.11 -4.13
N LYS A 111 19.35 -4.19 -4.28
CA LYS A 111 20.72 -4.36 -3.75
C LYS A 111 20.90 -4.02 -2.26
N LYS A 112 19.86 -4.15 -1.42
CA LYS A 112 19.92 -3.77 0.01
C LYS A 112 19.27 -4.83 0.90
N GLN A 113 19.95 -5.17 2.00
CA GLN A 113 19.55 -6.21 2.96
C GLN A 113 18.44 -5.75 3.93
N THR A 114 18.18 -4.45 4.11
CA THR A 114 17.50 -3.88 5.29
C THR A 114 15.95 -3.89 5.32
N PHE A 115 15.26 -4.39 4.29
CA PHE A 115 13.78 -4.35 4.21
C PHE A 115 13.07 -5.50 4.95
N PHE A 116 13.55 -5.89 6.13
CA PHE A 116 13.10 -7.14 6.77
C PHE A 116 11.62 -7.17 7.18
N ASP A 117 10.99 -6.00 7.43
CA ASP A 117 9.61 -5.93 7.98
C ASP A 117 8.50 -5.53 7.00
N ILE A 118 8.77 -5.65 5.70
CA ILE A 118 7.76 -5.45 4.67
C ILE A 118 7.62 -6.69 3.80
N ASN A 119 6.39 -6.92 3.34
CA ASN A 119 6.08 -7.86 2.29
C ASN A 119 5.89 -7.11 0.98
N VAL A 120 6.11 -7.77 -0.14
CA VAL A 120 5.96 -7.15 -1.46
C VAL A 120 4.91 -7.92 -2.22
N PHE A 121 3.91 -7.21 -2.72
CA PHE A 121 3.07 -7.69 -3.79
C PHE A 121 3.65 -7.20 -5.11
N ALA A 122 3.91 -8.11 -6.05
CA ALA A 122 4.42 -7.76 -7.37
C ALA A 122 3.67 -8.52 -8.45
N MET A 123 3.32 -7.81 -9.52
CA MET A 123 2.85 -8.40 -10.77
C MET A 123 3.39 -7.56 -11.94
N ASN A 124 3.33 -8.11 -13.15
CA ASN A 124 3.65 -7.36 -14.34
C ASN A 124 2.56 -7.54 -15.40
N THR A 125 2.52 -6.62 -16.35
CA THR A 125 1.68 -6.74 -17.54
C THR A 125 2.36 -6.07 -18.71
N THR A 126 2.07 -6.54 -19.91
CA THR A 126 2.52 -5.89 -21.14
C THR A 126 1.45 -4.91 -21.59
N LEU A 127 1.79 -3.64 -21.64
CA LEU A 127 0.94 -2.58 -22.18
C LEU A 127 1.29 -2.37 -23.65
N ALA A 128 0.30 -2.48 -24.54
CA ALA A 128 0.46 -2.13 -25.93
C ALA A 128 0.88 -0.65 -26.09
N GLY A 129 1.42 -0.29 -27.25
CA GLY A 129 1.64 1.12 -27.57
C GLY A 129 0.34 1.91 -27.51
N LYS A 130 0.41 3.17 -27.05
CA LYS A 130 -0.73 4.10 -26.95
C LYS A 130 -1.93 3.53 -26.17
N SER A 131 -1.63 2.79 -25.10
CA SER A 131 -2.65 2.05 -24.34
C SER A 131 -2.60 2.36 -22.84
N GLU A 132 -3.65 1.97 -22.11
CA GLU A 132 -3.77 2.25 -20.68
C GLU A 132 -4.15 1.01 -19.87
N ALA A 133 -3.83 1.09 -18.57
CA ALA A 133 -4.25 0.10 -17.59
C ALA A 133 -4.68 0.75 -16.29
N PHE A 134 -5.65 0.09 -15.66
CA PHE A 134 -6.17 0.45 -14.35
C PHE A 134 -5.90 -0.69 -13.39
N PHE A 135 -5.25 -0.37 -12.28
CA PHE A 135 -4.96 -1.31 -11.22
C PHE A 135 -5.71 -0.91 -9.97
N ASN A 136 -6.27 -1.90 -9.28
CA ASN A 136 -6.95 -1.74 -8.01
C ASN A 136 -6.55 -2.89 -7.09
N PHE A 137 -5.94 -2.55 -5.97
CA PHE A 137 -5.39 -3.51 -5.02
C PHE A 137 -5.84 -3.17 -3.61
N THR A 138 -6.55 -4.10 -2.99
CA THR A 138 -7.06 -3.94 -1.63
C THR A 138 -6.37 -4.91 -0.69
N TYR A 139 -5.85 -4.40 0.41
CA TYR A 139 -5.36 -5.20 1.53
C TYR A 139 -5.99 -4.75 2.84
N LYS A 140 -5.93 -5.63 3.85
CA LYS A 140 -6.43 -5.37 5.20
C LYS A 140 -5.34 -5.60 6.23
N THR A 141 -5.27 -4.74 7.23
CA THR A 141 -4.31 -4.85 8.33
C THR A 141 -5.04 -4.66 9.65
N LEU A 142 -4.85 -5.59 10.59
CA LEU A 142 -5.27 -5.39 11.97
C LEU A 142 -4.22 -4.52 12.67
N LEU A 143 -4.64 -3.40 13.22
CA LEU A 143 -3.77 -2.47 13.93
C LEU A 143 -3.59 -2.99 15.36
N LEU A 144 -2.36 -3.36 15.68
CA LEU A 144 -1.97 -3.75 17.03
C LEU A 144 -1.49 -2.52 17.78
N ARG A 145 -1.91 -2.42 19.05
CA ARG A 145 -1.44 -1.34 19.92
C ARG A 145 -0.02 -1.67 20.40
N LYS A 146 0.89 -0.72 20.24
CA LYS A 146 2.26 -0.78 20.77
C LYS A 146 2.61 0.61 21.33
N ASP A 147 3.29 0.64 22.46
CA ASP A 147 3.74 1.90 23.11
C ASP A 147 2.61 2.93 23.27
N GLY A 148 1.43 2.42 23.60
CA GLY A 148 0.24 3.23 23.80
C GLY A 148 -0.49 3.68 22.54
N LEU A 149 -0.05 3.35 21.32
CA LEU A 149 -0.64 3.84 20.07
C LEU A 149 -0.99 2.69 19.11
N TYR A 150 -2.08 2.86 18.37
CA TYR A 150 -2.31 2.11 17.13
C TYR A 150 -1.58 2.84 16.01
N THR A 151 -0.73 2.13 15.26
CA THR A 151 0.06 2.71 14.18
C THR A 151 -0.30 2.03 12.86
N HIS A 152 -0.85 2.80 11.92
CA HIS A 152 -1.08 2.39 10.54
C HIS A 152 -0.03 3.01 9.63
N ARG A 153 0.78 2.18 8.99
CA ARG A 153 1.82 2.59 8.05
C ARG A 153 1.41 2.14 6.66
N ILE A 154 1.38 3.08 5.72
CA ILE A 154 1.15 2.82 4.30
C ILE A 154 2.43 3.18 3.55
N PRO A 155 3.27 2.19 3.22
CA PRO A 155 4.42 2.41 2.35
C PRO A 155 3.95 2.86 0.95
N ILE A 156 4.49 3.97 0.48
CA ILE A 156 4.31 4.47 -0.88
C ILE A 156 5.67 4.36 -1.54
N PHE A 157 5.77 3.42 -2.46
CA PHE A 157 7.01 3.05 -3.12
C PHE A 157 6.81 3.03 -4.63
N LEU A 158 7.72 3.71 -5.33
CA LEU A 158 7.82 3.70 -6.78
C LEU A 158 9.27 3.34 -7.14
N ARG A 159 9.47 2.65 -8.26
CA ARG A 159 10.80 2.22 -8.73
C ARG A 159 11.71 3.41 -9.10
N GLN A 160 12.75 3.19 -9.90
CA GLN A 160 13.49 4.24 -10.62
C GLN A 160 12.93 4.33 -12.07
N HIS A 161 12.85 5.52 -12.68
CA HIS A 161 12.33 5.84 -14.05
C HIS A 161 10.81 5.97 -14.40
N LEU A 162 9.88 5.49 -13.59
CA LEU A 162 8.45 5.87 -13.59
C LEU A 162 8.24 7.35 -13.22
N VAL A 163 7.11 7.89 -13.63
CA VAL A 163 6.65 9.23 -13.26
C VAL A 163 5.21 9.08 -12.82
N VAL A 164 4.88 9.56 -11.63
CA VAL A 164 3.49 9.73 -11.18
C VAL A 164 3.13 11.17 -11.44
N LYS A 165 2.00 11.50 -12.09
CA LYS A 165 1.59 12.92 -12.24
C LYS A 165 0.84 13.45 -11.02
N GLN A 166 0.11 12.60 -10.32
CA GLN A 166 -0.67 12.96 -9.15
C GLN A 166 -0.74 11.78 -8.18
N LEU A 167 -0.42 12.04 -6.92
CA LEU A 167 -0.65 11.16 -5.79
C LEU A 167 -1.77 11.74 -4.93
N HIS A 168 -2.72 10.91 -4.53
CA HIS A 168 -3.77 11.26 -3.60
C HIS A 168 -3.87 10.20 -2.51
N VAL A 169 -3.92 10.62 -1.25
CA VAL A 169 -4.09 9.75 -0.09
C VAL A 169 -5.25 10.27 0.74
N LEU A 170 -6.27 9.43 0.92
CA LEU A 170 -7.45 9.72 1.73
C LEU A 170 -7.56 8.70 2.86
N ILE A 171 -7.56 9.17 4.10
CA ILE A 171 -7.73 8.33 5.28
C ILE A 171 -9.04 8.67 5.97
N SER A 172 -9.90 7.67 6.12
CA SER A 172 -11.09 7.74 6.96
C SER A 172 -10.89 6.86 8.19
N LEU A 173 -10.83 7.46 9.38
CA LEU A 173 -10.77 6.76 10.66
C LEU A 173 -12.10 6.91 11.38
N TRP A 174 -12.71 5.81 11.78
CA TRP A 174 -13.83 5.81 12.71
C TRP A 174 -13.71 4.73 13.77
N GLU A 175 -13.92 5.10 15.04
CA GLU A 175 -13.87 4.16 16.17
C GLU A 175 -15.06 4.38 17.10
N PRO A 176 -15.64 3.31 17.67
CA PRO A 176 -16.75 3.44 18.62
C PRO A 176 -16.29 4.06 19.94
N GLN A 177 -15.07 3.71 20.40
CA GLN A 177 -14.44 4.44 21.49
C GLN A 177 -13.91 5.77 20.95
N HIS A 178 -14.18 6.86 21.67
CA HIS A 178 -13.72 8.19 21.28
C HIS A 178 -12.21 8.20 21.01
N ILE A 179 -11.80 8.85 19.93
CA ILE A 179 -10.41 9.04 19.54
C ILE A 179 -9.82 10.13 20.45
N HIS A 180 -8.82 9.76 21.25
CA HIS A 180 -8.20 10.65 22.24
C HIS A 180 -6.94 11.32 21.70
N ARG A 181 -6.10 10.57 20.97
CA ARG A 181 -4.88 11.07 20.33
C ARG A 181 -4.92 10.72 18.85
N PHE A 182 -4.43 11.62 18.01
CA PHE A 182 -4.34 11.40 16.57
C PHE A 182 -3.22 12.22 15.95
N THR A 183 -2.43 11.60 15.09
CA THR A 183 -1.46 12.24 14.20
C THR A 183 -1.48 11.57 12.83
N ALA A 184 -1.29 12.37 11.79
CA ALA A 184 -1.01 11.90 10.44
C ALA A 184 0.25 12.58 9.94
N SER A 185 1.18 11.81 9.38
CA SER A 185 2.46 12.33 8.90
C SER A 185 2.95 11.55 7.70
N LEU A 186 3.71 12.23 6.86
CA LEU A 186 4.42 11.61 5.76
C LEU A 186 5.90 11.57 6.13
N ILE A 187 6.43 10.37 6.35
CA ILE A 187 7.79 10.18 6.87
C ILE A 187 8.65 9.40 5.88
N LYS A 188 9.96 9.68 5.90
CA LYS A 188 10.95 8.84 5.25
C LYS A 188 11.28 7.67 6.19
N GLU A 189 11.01 6.45 5.75
CA GLU A 189 11.38 5.26 6.52
C GLU A 189 12.90 5.04 6.45
N LYS A 190 13.55 4.75 7.58
CA LYS A 190 15.02 4.57 7.63
C LYS A 190 15.50 3.43 6.73
N ASN A 191 14.65 2.42 6.55
CA ASN A 191 14.93 1.26 5.71
C ASN A 191 14.51 1.45 4.25
N MET A 192 13.86 2.56 3.89
CA MET A 192 13.56 2.86 2.48
C MET A 192 14.84 3.23 1.73
N PRO A 193 14.93 2.95 0.42
CA PRO A 193 16.14 3.24 -0.32
C PRO A 193 16.35 4.77 -0.30
N ASP A 194 17.49 5.21 0.22
CA ASP A 194 17.99 6.55 -0.07
C ASP A 194 18.23 6.69 -1.56
N ILE A 195 17.73 7.77 -2.14
CA ILE A 195 17.78 8.00 -3.57
C ILE A 195 18.32 9.41 -3.79
N ALA A 196 19.32 9.53 -4.65
CA ALA A 196 20.19 10.69 -4.78
C ALA A 196 19.49 12.00 -5.18
N ASN A 197 18.27 11.94 -5.74
CA ASN A 197 17.54 13.10 -6.26
C ASN A 197 16.17 13.26 -5.59
N GLU A 198 16.14 13.16 -4.27
CA GLU A 198 14.92 13.29 -3.48
C GLU A 198 14.35 14.71 -3.56
N GLN A 199 13.13 14.84 -4.07
CA GLN A 199 12.42 16.12 -4.06
C GLN A 199 11.92 16.42 -2.65
N ASN A 200 12.05 17.68 -2.25
CA ASN A 200 11.38 18.21 -1.07
C ASN A 200 9.87 18.16 -1.32
N LEU A 201 9.13 17.64 -0.36
CA LEU A 201 7.67 17.63 -0.40
C LEU A 201 7.19 18.95 0.17
N GLU A 202 6.33 19.63 -0.58
CA GLU A 202 5.82 20.94 -0.22
C GLU A 202 4.57 20.81 0.66
N GLU A 203 3.79 19.74 0.46
CA GLU A 203 2.53 19.52 1.16
C GLU A 203 2.66 18.56 2.36
N LEU A 204 1.95 18.89 3.44
CA LEU A 204 1.77 18.02 4.60
C LEU A 204 0.34 17.45 4.60
N PRO A 205 0.11 16.26 5.19
CA PRO A 205 -1.24 15.74 5.36
C PRO A 205 -2.15 16.70 6.12
N GLN A 206 -3.33 16.97 5.59
CA GLN A 206 -4.31 17.90 6.15
C GLN A 206 -5.50 17.16 6.76
N THR A 207 -5.91 17.54 7.96
CA THR A 207 -7.13 17.01 8.57
C THR A 207 -8.34 17.80 8.06
N LEU A 208 -9.12 17.21 7.15
CA LEU A 208 -10.32 17.85 6.59
C LEU A 208 -11.48 17.86 7.58
N TRP A 209 -11.62 16.81 8.39
CA TRP A 209 -12.68 16.72 9.38
C TRP A 209 -12.24 15.94 10.61
N LYS A 210 -12.69 16.37 11.79
CA LYS A 210 -12.42 15.71 13.08
C LYS A 210 -13.60 15.86 14.03
N SER A 211 -14.02 14.75 14.60
CA SER A 211 -14.99 14.65 15.69
C SER A 211 -14.48 13.65 16.74
N ARG A 212 -15.28 13.37 17.77
CA ARG A 212 -14.90 12.40 18.81
C ARG A 212 -14.69 10.99 18.26
N ASN A 213 -15.39 10.61 17.20
CA ASN A 213 -15.34 9.25 16.66
C ASN A 213 -14.79 9.19 15.24
N ASN A 214 -14.72 10.30 14.51
CA ASN A 214 -14.32 10.31 13.11
C ASN A 214 -13.16 11.25 12.85
N ILE A 215 -12.25 10.85 11.97
CA ILE A 215 -11.21 11.71 11.42
C ILE A 215 -11.09 11.44 9.91
N LEU A 216 -11.08 12.51 9.12
CA LEU A 216 -10.81 12.49 7.68
C LEU A 216 -9.52 13.26 7.41
N VAL A 217 -8.54 12.59 6.79
CA VAL A 217 -7.27 13.20 6.37
C VAL A 217 -7.13 13.08 4.88
N ASP A 218 -6.68 14.17 4.26
CA ASP A 218 -6.35 14.26 2.86
C ASP A 218 -4.89 14.64 2.68
N TYR A 219 -4.27 14.07 1.68
CA TYR A 219 -2.97 14.49 1.19
C TYR A 219 -2.98 14.34 -0.33
N THR A 220 -2.79 15.46 -1.02
CA THR A 220 -2.66 15.49 -2.47
C THR A 220 -1.27 15.98 -2.80
N GLU A 221 -0.68 15.43 -3.85
CA GLU A 221 0.64 15.87 -4.29
C GLU A 221 0.69 15.82 -5.82
N LYS A 222 1.02 16.96 -6.45
CA LYS A 222 1.07 17.11 -7.90
C LYS A 222 2.49 16.87 -8.38
N LEU A 223 2.74 15.63 -8.74
CA LEU A 223 4.04 15.11 -9.10
C LEU A 223 4.40 15.40 -10.58
N GLY A 224 4.35 16.66 -10.99
CA GLY A 224 4.59 17.07 -12.38
C GLY A 224 6.05 16.92 -12.89
N LYS A 225 7.02 16.67 -11.99
CA LYS A 225 8.45 16.62 -12.30
C LYS A 225 9.21 15.44 -11.67
N LEU A 226 8.54 14.51 -11.00
CA LEU A 226 9.23 13.40 -10.33
C LEU A 226 9.81 12.41 -11.35
N ARG A 227 11.11 12.52 -11.62
CA ARG A 227 11.90 11.38 -12.10
C ARG A 227 12.17 10.47 -10.90
N ASN A 228 11.15 9.71 -10.53
CA ASN A 228 11.22 8.50 -9.73
C ASN A 228 12.18 8.46 -8.52
N VAL A 229 11.68 8.92 -7.38
CA VAL A 229 12.37 8.86 -6.08
C VAL A 229 11.42 8.66 -4.87
N PHE A 230 10.12 8.44 -5.06
CA PHE A 230 9.19 8.47 -3.91
C PHE A 230 9.22 7.16 -3.11
N SER A 231 9.92 7.20 -1.99
CA SER A 231 9.85 6.19 -0.93
C SER A 231 9.44 6.90 0.36
N ARG A 232 8.15 6.88 0.68
CA ARG A 232 7.60 7.45 1.91
C ARG A 232 6.70 6.46 2.61
N VAL A 233 6.50 6.66 3.89
CA VAL A 233 5.43 6.02 4.64
C VAL A 233 4.44 7.09 5.02
N PHE A 234 3.21 6.96 4.55
CA PHE A 234 2.10 7.69 5.14
C PHE A 234 1.73 6.98 6.44
N GLN A 235 1.95 7.66 7.56
CA GLN A 235 1.73 7.14 8.90
C GLN A 235 0.53 7.82 9.54
N VAL A 236 -0.36 7.00 10.09
CA VAL A 236 -1.43 7.44 10.97
C VAL A 236 -1.24 6.78 12.33
N GLN A 237 -1.18 7.59 13.38
CA GLN A 237 -1.15 7.08 14.75
C GLN A 237 -2.34 7.61 15.52
N TYR A 238 -2.97 6.76 16.31
CA TYR A 238 -4.07 7.19 17.18
C TYR A 238 -4.16 6.33 18.44
N ASP A 239 -4.86 6.82 19.44
CA ASP A 239 -5.28 6.05 20.60
C ASP A 239 -6.72 6.37 20.95
N LEU A 240 -7.34 5.44 21.67
CA LEU A 240 -8.73 5.50 22.06
C LEU A 240 -8.84 5.85 23.53
N LYS A 241 -9.88 6.60 23.89
CA LYS A 241 -10.23 6.85 25.28
C LYS A 241 -10.61 5.51 25.92
N ARG A 242 -9.97 5.17 27.04
CA ARG A 242 -10.28 4.00 27.85
C ARG A 242 -10.83 4.47 29.20
N PRO A 243 -12.03 4.03 29.61
CA PRO A 243 -12.47 4.18 31.00
C PRO A 243 -11.51 3.43 31.93
N GLU A 244 -11.24 3.97 33.12
CA GLU A 244 -10.33 3.36 34.10
C GLU A 244 -10.81 1.97 34.57
N ASP A 245 -12.13 1.74 34.54
CA ASP A 245 -12.75 0.49 34.98
C ASP A 245 -13.01 -0.53 33.84
N ASN A 246 -12.54 -0.26 32.63
CA ASN A 246 -12.84 -1.11 31.47
C ASN A 246 -11.60 -1.82 30.90
N TYR A 247 -11.47 -3.10 31.21
CA TYR A 247 -10.33 -3.96 30.82
C TYR A 247 -10.41 -4.53 29.40
N GLY A 248 -11.52 -4.29 28.68
CA GLY A 248 -11.64 -4.73 27.30
C GLY A 248 -12.85 -4.19 26.56
N ASP A 249 -12.79 -4.30 25.23
CA ASP A 249 -13.90 -3.90 24.37
C ASP A 249 -14.46 -5.12 23.65
N ILE A 250 -15.77 -5.34 23.81
CA ILE A 250 -16.52 -6.32 23.03
C ILE A 250 -17.20 -5.59 21.89
N LEU A 251 -16.84 -5.95 20.66
CA LEU A 251 -17.59 -5.52 19.50
C LEU A 251 -18.43 -6.67 18.95
N LEU A 252 -19.75 -6.48 18.97
CA LEU A 252 -20.73 -7.31 18.29
C LEU A 252 -21.03 -6.71 16.92
N ILE A 253 -20.58 -7.37 15.86
CA ILE A 253 -20.93 -6.98 14.49
C ILE A 253 -22.11 -7.84 14.03
N SER A 254 -23.31 -7.25 13.97
CA SER A 254 -24.51 -7.89 13.43
C SER A 254 -24.68 -7.56 11.95
N ARG A 255 -24.26 -8.47 11.07
CA ARG A 255 -24.67 -8.52 9.65
C ARG A 255 -24.81 -9.99 9.22
N GLY A 256 -25.86 -10.65 9.72
CA GLY A 256 -26.23 -12.03 9.35
C GLY A 256 -25.37 -13.15 9.94
N ALA A 257 -24.24 -12.84 10.59
CA ALA A 257 -23.47 -13.75 11.42
C ALA A 257 -22.85 -12.97 12.58
N ILE A 258 -22.99 -13.47 13.82
CA ILE A 258 -22.37 -12.85 15.00
C ILE A 258 -20.87 -13.07 14.91
N ARG A 259 -20.11 -11.98 14.75
CA ARG A 259 -18.65 -12.00 14.92
C ARG A 259 -18.29 -11.14 16.12
N MET A 260 -17.81 -11.79 17.18
CA MET A 260 -17.28 -11.14 18.37
C MET A 260 -15.79 -10.82 18.15
N ARG A 261 -15.39 -9.58 18.39
CA ARG A 261 -13.98 -9.24 18.60
C ARG A 261 -13.80 -8.75 20.03
N HIS A 262 -12.89 -9.39 20.74
CA HIS A 262 -12.40 -8.93 22.03
C HIS A 262 -11.06 -8.24 21.85
N PHE A 263 -10.94 -7.04 22.42
CA PHE A 263 -9.67 -6.36 22.59
C PHE A 263 -9.39 -6.27 24.08
N PHE A 264 -8.33 -6.95 24.54
CA PHE A 264 -7.85 -6.85 25.92
C PHE A 264 -6.66 -5.90 25.99
N HIS A 265 -6.59 -5.14 27.08
CA HIS A 265 -5.42 -4.32 27.39
C HIS A 265 -5.03 -4.54 28.86
N ILE A 266 -3.79 -4.99 29.08
CA ILE A 266 -3.24 -5.22 30.42
C ILE A 266 -2.38 -4.00 30.76
N HIS A 267 -2.64 -3.39 31.91
CA HIS A 267 -1.78 -2.38 32.50
C HIS A 267 -0.75 -3.09 33.37
N TRP A 268 0.54 -2.93 33.06
CA TRP A 268 1.61 -3.30 33.98
C TRP A 268 1.82 -2.10 34.91
N THR A 269 1.53 -2.29 36.19
CA THR A 269 1.89 -1.39 37.29
C THR A 269 3.35 -1.55 37.65
#